data_AF-A0A4R0H3X6-F1
#
_entry.id   AF-A0A4R0H3X6-F1
#
_cell.length_a   1.000
_cell.length_b   1.000
_cell.length_c   1.000
_cell.angle_alpha   90.00
_cell.angle_beta   90.00
_cell.angle_gamma   90.00
#
_symmetry.space_group_name_H-M   'P 1'
#
loop_
_entity.id
_entity.type
_entity.pdbx_description
1 polymer ?
#
loop_
_entity_poly.entity_id
_entity_poly.type
_entity_poly.pdbx_seq_one_letter_code
_entity_poly.pdbx_strand_id
1 'polypeptide(L)'
;MRRSSASPTIAAGDLEAIGALESGNWRTALRVLGAGRVADAYVGANLRTVARAMAFRAAGEHGRAWETLGVAAAGIARRQPGVPVVTTDVVRLALPPEHAGPAFRTIRLIWREQSELSNLRSLAADRPSGMPQDRHILVLAFVEYLSWLELDLDTSLTELTTDEGRPLVGQQLCELRDRRREGFLRSATDLRQLPLPRAGTMTKTVWGRAGGYHGLRRLALLELADRPEPPWTDSPAPASCPARTGARMAWMLAQAA
;
A
#
# COMPACT_ATOMS: atom_id res chain seq x y z
N MET A 1 -19.22 -4.18 -41.90
CA MET A 1 -18.68 -3.12 -41.01
C MET A 1 -17.49 -3.67 -40.24
N ARG A 2 -16.26 -3.35 -40.65
CA ARG A 2 -15.04 -3.68 -39.90
C ARG A 2 -14.92 -2.69 -38.74
N ARG A 3 -14.96 -3.17 -37.50
CA ARG A 3 -14.61 -2.35 -36.32
C ARG A 3 -13.11 -2.08 -36.39
N SER A 4 -12.74 -0.82 -36.50
CA SER A 4 -11.35 -0.34 -36.42
C SER A 4 -10.73 -0.81 -35.11
N SER A 5 -9.70 -1.65 -35.20
CA SER A 5 -8.83 -2.04 -34.10
C SER A 5 -7.79 -0.95 -33.88
N ALA A 6 -8.24 0.23 -33.42
CA ALA A 6 -7.31 1.21 -32.88
C ALA A 6 -6.85 0.70 -31.51
N SER A 7 -5.62 0.18 -31.44
CA SER A 7 -4.95 -0.04 -30.17
C SER A 7 -4.98 1.29 -29.40
N PRO A 8 -5.54 1.33 -28.17
CA PRO A 8 -5.59 2.56 -27.40
C PRO A 8 -4.17 3.08 -27.23
N THR A 9 -3.88 4.26 -27.80
CA THR A 9 -2.58 4.89 -27.67
C THR A 9 -2.48 5.40 -26.24
N ILE A 10 -1.58 4.81 -25.47
CA ILE A 10 -1.41 5.12 -24.06
C ILE A 10 -0.54 6.38 -23.98
N ALA A 11 -1.02 7.42 -23.29
CA ALA A 11 -0.29 8.67 -23.19
C ALA A 11 1.00 8.46 -22.40
N ALA A 12 2.02 9.28 -22.70
CA ALA A 12 3.25 9.32 -21.90
C ALA A 12 2.96 9.53 -20.40
N GLY A 13 1.95 10.34 -20.07
CA GLY A 13 1.54 10.57 -18.68
C GLY A 13 0.91 9.34 -18.00
N ASP A 14 0.26 8.44 -18.75
CA ASP A 14 -0.26 7.18 -18.19
C ASP A 14 0.89 6.25 -17.81
N LEU A 15 1.91 6.15 -18.68
CA LEU A 15 3.10 5.35 -18.41
C LEU A 15 3.94 5.92 -17.25
N GLU A 16 4.04 7.25 -17.17
CA GLU A 16 4.71 7.95 -16.07
C GLU A 16 3.99 7.68 -14.73
N ALA A 17 2.67 7.82 -14.69
CA ALA A 17 1.88 7.54 -13.49
C ALA A 17 1.96 6.07 -13.06
N ILE A 18 1.89 5.12 -14.02
CA ILE A 18 2.04 3.69 -13.72
C ILE A 18 3.44 3.41 -13.17
N GLY A 19 4.51 3.93 -13.79
CA GLY A 19 5.88 3.76 -13.32
C GLY A 19 6.09 4.32 -11.92
N ALA A 20 5.53 5.50 -11.64
CA ALA A 20 5.57 6.09 -10.31
C ALA A 20 4.88 5.19 -9.27
N LEU A 21 3.68 4.68 -9.53
CA LEU A 21 2.97 3.79 -8.60
C LEU A 21 3.65 2.42 -8.44
N GLU A 22 4.24 1.90 -9.50
CA GLU A 22 5.06 0.68 -9.45
C GLU A 22 6.23 0.84 -8.47
N SER A 23 6.88 2.01 -8.45
CA SER A 23 7.98 2.31 -7.53
C SER A 23 7.54 2.65 -6.09
N GLY A 24 6.25 2.93 -5.85
CA GLY A 24 5.75 3.42 -4.56
C GLY A 24 5.40 4.91 -4.52
N ASN A 25 5.80 5.70 -5.53
CA ASN A 25 5.65 7.16 -5.55
C ASN A 25 4.24 7.62 -5.99
N TRP A 26 3.29 7.49 -5.07
CA TRP A 26 1.90 7.90 -5.27
C TRP A 26 1.72 9.42 -5.42
N ARG A 27 2.63 10.24 -4.88
CA ARG A 27 2.58 11.71 -5.00
C ARG A 27 2.85 12.16 -6.43
N THR A 28 3.92 11.65 -7.03
CA THR A 28 4.23 11.88 -8.44
C THR A 28 3.09 11.42 -9.32
N ALA A 29 2.54 10.24 -9.05
CA ALA A 29 1.37 9.76 -9.78
C ALA A 29 0.18 10.73 -9.68
N LEU A 30 -0.20 11.18 -8.47
CA LEU A 30 -1.28 12.16 -8.30
C LEU A 30 -1.00 13.47 -9.03
N ARG A 31 0.23 14.00 -8.97
CA ARG A 31 0.63 15.23 -9.67
C ARG A 31 0.48 15.10 -11.19
N VAL A 32 0.97 14.00 -11.76
CA VAL A 32 0.89 13.71 -13.21
C VAL A 32 -0.57 13.56 -13.64
N LEU A 33 -1.36 12.82 -12.85
CA LEU A 33 -2.78 12.57 -13.12
C LEU A 33 -3.64 13.83 -12.95
N GLY A 34 -3.27 14.73 -12.04
CA GLY A 34 -3.92 16.02 -11.79
C GLY A 34 -3.65 17.05 -12.90
N ALA A 35 -2.47 17.01 -13.52
CA ALA A 35 -2.11 17.85 -14.66
C ALA A 35 -2.83 17.50 -15.98
N GLY A 36 -3.79 16.55 -15.97
CA GLY A 36 -4.59 16.20 -17.14
C GLY A 36 -3.82 15.47 -18.25
N ARG A 37 -2.64 14.92 -17.96
CA ARG A 37 -1.74 14.28 -18.95
C ARG A 37 -2.12 12.84 -19.33
N VAL A 38 -3.37 12.46 -19.12
CA VAL A 38 -3.89 11.09 -19.22
C VAL A 38 -4.74 10.97 -20.49
N ALA A 39 -4.49 9.96 -21.34
CA ALA A 39 -5.27 9.76 -22.56
C ALA A 39 -6.64 9.11 -22.28
N ASP A 40 -6.69 8.15 -21.35
CA ASP A 40 -7.92 7.45 -20.98
C ASP A 40 -8.38 7.88 -19.58
N ALA A 41 -9.48 8.64 -19.51
CA ALA A 41 -10.09 9.10 -18.26
C ALA A 41 -10.41 7.96 -17.28
N TYR A 42 -10.72 6.77 -17.79
CA TYR A 42 -11.00 5.60 -16.98
C TYR A 42 -9.73 5.00 -16.37
N VAL A 43 -8.64 4.90 -17.14
CA VAL A 43 -7.33 4.48 -16.63
C VAL A 43 -6.84 5.49 -15.60
N GLY A 44 -6.90 6.78 -15.91
CA GLY A 44 -6.53 7.85 -14.99
C GLY A 44 -7.34 7.83 -13.69
N ALA A 45 -8.64 7.55 -13.76
CA ALA A 45 -9.48 7.42 -12.56
C ALA A 45 -9.04 6.24 -11.67
N ASN A 46 -8.76 5.06 -12.26
CA ASN A 46 -8.28 3.91 -11.48
C ASN A 46 -6.90 4.16 -10.89
N LEU A 47 -5.96 4.73 -11.66
CA LEU A 47 -4.63 5.09 -11.15
C LEU A 47 -4.71 6.12 -10.02
N ARG A 48 -5.62 7.10 -10.10
CA ARG A 48 -5.88 8.04 -8.99
C ARG A 48 -6.42 7.33 -7.76
N THR A 49 -7.31 6.37 -7.93
CA THR A 49 -7.85 5.56 -6.82
C THR A 49 -6.75 4.72 -6.16
N VAL A 50 -5.87 4.09 -6.94
CA VAL A 50 -4.72 3.34 -6.40
C VAL A 50 -3.75 4.27 -5.66
N ALA A 51 -3.40 5.41 -6.26
CA ALA A 51 -2.53 6.40 -5.63
C ALA A 51 -3.09 6.88 -4.28
N ARG A 52 -4.41 7.07 -4.18
CA ARG A 52 -5.10 7.40 -2.92
C ARG A 52 -5.04 6.26 -1.90
N ALA A 53 -5.23 5.01 -2.34
CA ALA A 53 -5.07 3.87 -1.45
C ALA A 53 -3.65 3.78 -0.86
N MET A 54 -2.62 4.02 -1.69
CA MET A 54 -1.23 4.08 -1.23
C MET A 54 -1.00 5.23 -0.24
N ALA A 55 -1.61 6.39 -0.46
CA ALA A 55 -1.58 7.50 0.49
C ALA A 55 -2.25 7.15 1.83
N PHE A 56 -3.39 6.43 1.81
CA PHE A 56 -4.03 5.93 3.02
C PHE A 56 -3.15 4.93 3.77
N ARG A 57 -2.51 3.97 3.07
CA ARG A 57 -1.54 3.05 3.70
C ARG A 57 -0.39 3.80 4.35
N ALA A 58 0.17 4.79 3.65
CA ALA A 58 1.26 5.62 4.16
C ALA A 58 0.84 6.44 5.40
N ALA A 59 -0.43 6.87 5.49
CA ALA A 59 -0.99 7.52 6.67
C ALA A 59 -1.39 6.55 7.80
N GLY A 60 -1.31 5.24 7.57
CA GLY A 60 -1.71 4.21 8.53
C GLY A 60 -3.22 3.94 8.57
N GLU A 61 -3.99 4.41 7.58
CA GLU A 61 -5.43 4.17 7.39
C GLU A 61 -5.65 2.91 6.52
N HIS A 62 -5.21 1.75 7.01
CA HIS A 62 -5.23 0.45 6.33
C HIS A 62 -6.64 0.01 5.88
N GLY A 63 -7.67 0.22 6.70
CA GLY A 63 -9.06 -0.08 6.36
C GLY A 63 -9.55 0.71 5.14
N ARG A 64 -9.27 2.02 5.12
CA ARG A 64 -9.64 2.87 3.98
C ARG A 64 -8.83 2.54 2.73
N ALA A 65 -7.56 2.16 2.88
CA ALA A 65 -6.76 1.65 1.78
C ALA A 65 -7.38 0.38 1.18
N TRP A 66 -7.80 -0.57 2.01
CA TRP A 66 -8.43 -1.83 1.59
C TRP A 66 -9.71 -1.60 0.79
N GLU A 67 -10.62 -0.76 1.30
CA GLU A 67 -11.85 -0.37 0.61
C GLU A 67 -11.57 0.34 -0.72
N THR A 68 -10.61 1.27 -0.72
CA THR A 68 -10.25 2.05 -1.91
C THR A 68 -9.65 1.16 -3.01
N LEU A 69 -8.83 0.17 -2.66
CA LEU A 69 -8.33 -0.83 -3.61
C LEU A 69 -9.47 -1.71 -4.15
N GLY A 70 -10.44 -2.08 -3.31
CA GLY A 70 -11.66 -2.77 -3.72
C GLY A 70 -12.46 -2.01 -4.78
N VAL A 71 -12.58 -0.68 -4.64
CA VAL A 71 -13.22 0.18 -5.64
C VAL A 71 -12.45 0.17 -6.97
N ALA A 72 -11.12 0.24 -6.94
CA ALA A 72 -10.29 0.16 -8.14
C ALA A 72 -10.45 -1.21 -8.84
N ALA A 73 -10.38 -2.31 -8.08
CA ALA A 73 -10.58 -3.66 -8.59
C ALA A 73 -11.97 -3.85 -9.23
N ALA A 74 -13.03 -3.38 -8.55
CA ALA A 74 -14.40 -3.40 -9.07
C ALA A 74 -14.58 -2.53 -10.33
N GLY A 75 -13.85 -1.41 -10.41
CA GLY A 75 -13.73 -0.63 -11.63
C GLY A 75 -13.24 -1.52 -12.76
N ILE A 76 -12.02 -2.06 -12.62
CA ILE A 76 -11.33 -2.88 -13.62
C ILE A 76 -12.18 -4.06 -14.08
N ALA A 77 -12.74 -4.83 -13.15
CA ALA A 77 -13.56 -6.01 -13.46
C ALA A 77 -14.79 -5.66 -14.32
N ARG A 78 -15.42 -4.49 -14.11
CA ARG A 78 -16.56 -4.04 -14.92
C ARG A 78 -16.16 -3.67 -16.35
N ARG A 79 -14.97 -3.09 -16.55
CA ARG A 79 -14.47 -2.62 -17.86
C ARG A 79 -13.84 -3.74 -18.68
N GLN A 80 -13.30 -4.76 -18.03
CA GLN A 80 -12.62 -5.89 -18.67
C GLN A 80 -13.28 -7.22 -18.26
N PRO A 81 -14.40 -7.60 -18.91
CA PRO A 81 -15.04 -8.89 -18.68
C PRO A 81 -14.04 -10.02 -18.97
N GLY A 82 -13.77 -10.86 -17.97
CA GLY A 82 -12.79 -11.94 -18.06
C GLY A 82 -11.57 -11.78 -17.15
N VAL A 83 -11.38 -10.61 -16.51
CA VAL A 83 -10.40 -10.48 -15.42
C VAL A 83 -10.88 -11.31 -14.23
N PRO A 84 -10.10 -12.31 -13.77
CA PRO A 84 -10.52 -13.15 -12.66
C PRO A 84 -10.54 -12.34 -11.37
N VAL A 85 -11.66 -12.43 -10.65
CA VAL A 85 -11.86 -11.79 -9.35
C VAL A 85 -12.13 -12.84 -8.28
N VAL A 86 -11.62 -12.60 -7.08
CA VAL A 86 -11.95 -13.35 -5.87
C VAL A 86 -12.98 -12.53 -5.11
N THR A 87 -14.12 -13.14 -4.81
CA THR A 87 -15.18 -12.47 -4.05
C THR A 87 -14.86 -12.58 -2.56
N THR A 88 -14.57 -11.45 -1.93
CA THR A 88 -14.36 -11.33 -0.48
C THR A 88 -15.26 -10.22 0.08
N ASP A 89 -14.98 -9.69 1.27
CA ASP A 89 -15.62 -8.48 1.81
C ASP A 89 -15.46 -7.27 0.89
N VAL A 90 -14.40 -7.25 0.08
CA VAL A 90 -14.21 -6.34 -1.06
C VAL A 90 -13.92 -7.12 -2.35
N VAL A 91 -14.08 -6.47 -3.50
CA VAL A 91 -13.68 -7.08 -4.79
C VAL A 91 -12.15 -7.19 -4.82
N ARG A 92 -11.62 -8.40 -4.96
CA ARG A 92 -10.18 -8.64 -5.08
C ARG A 92 -9.84 -9.16 -6.47
N LEU A 93 -8.78 -8.67 -7.08
CA LEU A 93 -8.26 -9.27 -8.31
C LEU A 93 -7.56 -10.59 -7.96
N ALA A 94 -7.75 -11.63 -8.78
CA ALA A 94 -6.90 -12.82 -8.71
C ALA A 94 -5.54 -12.53 -9.39
N LEU A 95 -4.59 -13.45 -9.24
CA LEU A 95 -3.29 -13.36 -9.91
C LEU A 95 -3.52 -13.16 -11.42
N PRO A 96 -3.05 -12.05 -12.01
CA PRO A 96 -3.32 -11.79 -13.41
C PRO A 96 -2.42 -12.66 -14.31
N PRO A 97 -2.93 -13.19 -15.43
CA PRO A 97 -2.16 -14.02 -16.36
C PRO A 97 -1.02 -13.21 -17.02
N GLU A 98 0.09 -13.86 -17.36
CA GLU A 98 1.25 -13.19 -17.97
C GLU A 98 0.90 -12.58 -19.34
N HIS A 99 0.61 -11.29 -19.37
CA HIS A 99 0.32 -10.53 -20.58
C HIS A 99 1.11 -9.22 -20.61
N ALA A 100 1.49 -8.76 -21.80
CA ALA A 100 2.14 -7.48 -21.98
C ALA A 100 1.09 -6.37 -22.23
N GLY A 101 1.16 -5.27 -21.49
CA GLY A 101 0.38 -4.06 -21.78
C GLY A 101 0.12 -3.16 -20.56
N PRO A 102 -0.14 -1.85 -20.72
CA PRO A 102 -0.36 -0.97 -19.58
C PRO A 102 -1.67 -1.21 -18.79
N ALA A 103 -2.70 -1.76 -19.44
CA ALA A 103 -3.89 -2.27 -18.74
C ALA A 103 -3.51 -3.41 -17.78
N PHE A 104 -2.64 -4.32 -18.23
CA PHE A 104 -2.09 -5.38 -17.39
C PHE A 104 -1.22 -4.82 -16.26
N ARG A 105 -0.37 -3.81 -16.53
CA ARG A 105 0.41 -3.14 -15.47
C ARG A 105 -0.48 -2.54 -14.38
N THR A 106 -1.61 -1.93 -14.76
CA THR A 106 -2.58 -1.38 -13.81
C THR A 106 -3.26 -2.48 -12.99
N ILE A 107 -3.70 -3.57 -13.64
CA ILE A 107 -4.26 -4.76 -12.97
C ILE A 107 -3.27 -5.33 -11.97
N ARG A 108 -2.02 -5.54 -12.39
CA ARG A 108 -0.93 -6.09 -11.58
C ARG A 108 -0.61 -5.20 -10.39
N LEU A 109 -0.62 -3.88 -10.59
CA LEU A 109 -0.45 -2.91 -9.51
C LEU A 109 -1.55 -3.04 -8.46
N ILE A 110 -2.83 -3.08 -8.86
CA ILE A 110 -3.95 -3.27 -7.94
C ILE A 110 -3.81 -4.61 -7.22
N TRP A 111 -3.53 -5.69 -7.96
CA TRP A 111 -3.32 -7.03 -7.41
C TRP A 111 -2.18 -7.05 -6.38
N ARG A 112 -1.04 -6.41 -6.65
CA ARG A 112 0.09 -6.31 -5.71
C ARG A 112 -0.34 -5.62 -4.42
N GLU A 113 -0.95 -4.45 -4.54
CA GLU A 113 -1.36 -3.68 -3.36
C GLU A 113 -2.43 -4.41 -2.53
N GLN A 114 -3.37 -5.10 -3.19
CA GLN A 114 -4.33 -5.97 -2.50
C GLN A 114 -3.67 -7.18 -1.85
N SER A 115 -2.70 -7.81 -2.51
CA SER A 115 -2.03 -9.01 -1.99
C SER A 115 -1.14 -8.70 -0.81
N GLU A 116 -0.41 -7.58 -0.85
CA GLU A 116 0.41 -7.16 0.29
C GLU A 116 -0.43 -6.73 1.50
N LEU A 117 -1.57 -6.06 1.27
CA LEU A 117 -2.47 -5.69 2.35
C LEU A 117 -3.24 -6.90 2.90
N SER A 118 -3.55 -7.89 2.05
CA SER A 118 -4.06 -9.21 2.44
C SER A 118 -3.07 -9.95 3.33
N ASN A 119 -1.80 -10.04 2.91
CA ASN A 119 -0.73 -10.63 3.71
C ASN A 119 -0.59 -9.92 5.07
N LEU A 120 -0.57 -8.59 5.08
CA LEU A 120 -0.49 -7.81 6.31
C LEU A 120 -1.70 -8.08 7.25
N ARG A 121 -2.91 -8.20 6.69
CA ARG A 121 -4.12 -8.55 7.44
C ARG A 121 -4.03 -9.95 8.05
N SER A 122 -3.53 -10.93 7.29
CA SER A 122 -3.30 -12.29 7.78
C SER A 122 -2.29 -12.30 8.92
N LEU A 123 -1.15 -11.62 8.76
CA LEU A 123 -0.12 -11.50 9.79
C LEU A 123 -0.62 -10.79 11.06
N ALA A 124 -1.55 -9.84 10.93
CA ALA A 124 -2.17 -9.16 12.07
C ALA A 124 -3.23 -10.03 12.79
N ALA A 125 -3.89 -10.93 12.06
CA ALA A 125 -4.79 -11.93 12.63
C ALA A 125 -4.02 -13.06 13.33
N ASP A 126 -2.87 -13.42 12.78
CA ASP A 126 -2.01 -14.46 13.31
C ASP A 126 -1.28 -13.99 14.57
N ARG A 127 -1.34 -14.84 15.61
CA ARG A 127 -0.67 -14.57 16.88
C ARG A 127 0.67 -15.30 16.92
N PRO A 128 1.81 -14.58 16.97
CA PRO A 128 3.11 -15.23 17.11
C PRO A 128 3.24 -15.93 18.46
N SER A 129 3.95 -17.07 18.49
CA SER A 129 4.36 -17.69 19.74
C SER A 129 5.34 -16.76 20.48
N GLY A 130 5.13 -16.54 21.77
CA GLY A 130 6.04 -15.73 22.59
C GLY A 130 5.92 -14.21 22.49
N MET A 131 5.10 -13.65 21.59
CA MET A 131 4.82 -12.20 21.54
C MET A 131 3.34 -11.88 21.86
N PRO A 132 3.06 -10.92 22.77
CA PRO A 132 1.69 -10.41 22.93
C PRO A 132 1.15 -9.82 21.64
N GLN A 133 -0.10 -10.13 21.29
CA GLN A 133 -0.71 -9.72 20.01
C GLN A 133 -0.68 -8.19 19.80
N ASP A 134 -0.97 -7.39 20.83
CA ASP A 134 -0.93 -5.93 20.71
C ASP A 134 0.48 -5.41 20.36
N ARG A 135 1.52 -6.07 20.88
CA ARG A 135 2.92 -5.73 20.55
C ARG A 135 3.23 -6.12 19.12
N HIS A 136 2.79 -7.29 18.68
CA HIS A 136 2.95 -7.75 17.29
C HIS A 136 2.32 -6.77 16.31
N ILE A 137 1.08 -6.35 16.55
CA ILE A 137 0.40 -5.38 15.68
C ILE A 137 1.14 -4.03 15.63
N LEU A 138 1.70 -3.56 16.75
CA LEU A 138 2.53 -2.35 16.73
C LEU A 138 3.82 -2.54 15.92
N VAL A 139 4.44 -3.73 15.98
CA VAL A 139 5.62 -4.06 15.17
C VAL A 139 5.24 -4.04 13.69
N LEU A 140 4.12 -4.66 13.29
CA LEU A 140 3.61 -4.63 11.92
C LEU A 140 3.31 -3.21 11.42
N ALA A 141 2.71 -2.36 12.25
CA ALA A 141 2.49 -0.95 11.93
C ALA A 141 3.82 -0.18 11.73
N PHE A 142 4.86 -0.54 12.49
CA PHE A 142 6.21 -0.01 12.29
C PHE A 142 6.85 -0.51 11.00
N VAL A 143 6.65 -1.77 10.63
CA VAL A 143 7.12 -2.32 9.34
C VAL A 143 6.51 -1.54 8.18
N GLU A 144 5.21 -1.24 8.23
CA GLU A 144 4.55 -0.39 7.23
C GLU A 144 5.16 1.03 7.24
N TYR A 145 5.34 1.64 8.41
CA TYR A 145 5.97 2.96 8.52
C TYR A 145 7.39 3.00 7.91
N LEU A 146 8.22 1.99 8.15
CA LEU A 146 9.55 1.90 7.53
C LEU A 146 9.44 1.80 6.00
N SER A 147 8.53 0.96 5.52
CA SER A 147 8.36 0.65 4.10
C SER A 147 7.71 1.77 3.28
N TRP A 148 6.89 2.61 3.91
CA TRP A 148 6.11 3.66 3.24
C TRP A 148 6.64 5.08 3.49
N LEU A 149 7.31 5.32 4.62
CA LEU A 149 7.69 6.66 5.05
C LEU A 149 9.19 6.80 5.30
N GLU A 150 9.75 6.06 6.28
CA GLU A 150 11.12 6.33 6.76
C GLU A 150 12.20 6.02 5.72
N LEU A 151 12.02 4.95 4.93
CA LEU A 151 13.02 4.49 3.96
C LEU A 151 12.56 4.67 2.52
N ASP A 152 11.42 5.34 2.32
CA ASP A 152 10.99 5.80 1.02
C ASP A 152 11.67 7.14 0.72
N LEU A 153 12.60 7.15 -0.23
CA LEU A 153 13.42 8.31 -0.58
C LEU A 153 12.56 9.52 -1.00
N ASP A 154 11.53 9.27 -1.79
CA ASP A 154 10.63 10.33 -2.27
C ASP A 154 9.81 10.94 -1.14
N THR A 155 9.37 10.12 -0.18
CA THR A 155 8.67 10.60 1.01
C THR A 155 9.60 11.32 2.00
N SER A 156 10.84 10.85 2.14
CA SER A 156 11.81 11.42 3.08
C SER A 156 12.32 12.79 2.64
N LEU A 157 12.38 13.05 1.33
CA LEU A 157 12.95 14.27 0.75
C LEU A 157 11.91 15.36 0.43
N THR A 158 10.62 15.03 0.43
CA THR A 158 9.57 15.97 -0.02
C THR A 158 8.82 16.57 1.16
N GLU A 159 8.83 17.89 1.28
CA GLU A 159 7.93 18.59 2.19
C GLU A 159 6.46 18.32 1.81
N LEU A 160 5.65 17.97 2.81
CA LEU A 160 4.21 17.72 2.61
C LEU A 160 3.49 19.06 2.47
N THR A 161 3.53 19.65 1.28
CA THR A 161 2.65 20.76 0.94
C THR A 161 1.26 20.20 0.69
N THR A 162 0.31 20.55 1.55
CA THR A 162 -1.09 20.13 1.41
C THR A 162 -1.73 20.93 0.28
N ASP A 163 -1.53 20.51 -0.97
CA ASP A 163 -2.05 21.25 -2.13
C ASP A 163 -3.55 21.03 -2.38
N GLU A 164 -4.23 20.20 -1.59
CA GLU A 164 -5.67 19.98 -1.76
C GLU A 164 -6.36 19.67 -0.42
N GLY A 165 -6.71 20.71 0.35
CA GLY A 165 -7.91 20.86 1.21
C GLY A 165 -8.54 19.66 1.96
N ARG A 166 -7.86 18.54 2.15
CA ARG A 166 -8.33 17.34 2.84
C ARG A 166 -7.51 17.15 4.11
N PRO A 167 -8.06 17.50 5.28
CA PRO A 167 -7.27 17.58 6.51
C PRO A 167 -6.87 16.22 7.11
N LEU A 168 -7.58 15.13 6.81
CA LEU A 168 -7.40 13.89 7.58
C LEU A 168 -6.12 13.10 7.25
N VAL A 169 -5.85 12.86 5.95
CA VAL A 169 -4.67 12.09 5.51
C VAL A 169 -3.38 12.85 5.81
N GLY A 170 -3.40 14.18 5.60
CA GLY A 170 -2.23 15.04 5.83
C GLY A 170 -1.79 15.03 7.29
N GLN A 171 -2.73 15.17 8.23
CA GLN A 171 -2.40 15.18 9.66
C GLN A 171 -1.81 13.85 10.12
N GLN A 172 -2.45 12.72 9.83
CA GLN A 172 -1.99 11.41 10.29
C GLN A 172 -0.62 11.04 9.70
N LEU A 173 -0.43 11.34 8.41
CA LEU A 173 0.85 11.19 7.72
C LEU A 173 1.95 12.02 8.38
N CYS A 174 1.67 13.28 8.72
CA CYS A 174 2.63 14.14 9.42
C CYS A 174 2.97 13.58 10.81
N GLU A 175 1.98 13.11 11.56
CA GLU A 175 2.23 12.53 12.89
C GLU A 175 3.13 11.29 12.82
N LEU A 176 2.94 10.40 11.83
CA LEU A 176 3.83 9.25 11.61
C LEU A 176 5.23 9.69 11.19
N ARG A 177 5.34 10.63 10.24
CA ARG A 177 6.63 11.17 9.77
C ARG A 177 7.43 11.84 10.88
N ASP A 178 6.74 12.59 11.74
CA ASP A 178 7.30 13.26 12.92
C ASP A 178 7.50 12.27 14.09
N ARG A 179 7.26 10.97 13.86
CA ARG A 179 7.46 9.87 14.80
C ARG A 179 6.64 10.02 16.08
N ARG A 180 5.48 10.67 16.00
CA ARG A 180 4.59 10.87 17.13
C ARG A 180 3.93 9.55 17.50
N ARG A 181 3.98 9.22 18.79
CA ARG A 181 3.35 8.02 19.36
C ARG A 181 1.88 7.88 18.95
N GLU A 182 1.14 8.98 18.98
CA GLU A 182 -0.30 9.01 18.67
C GLU A 182 -0.58 8.54 17.24
N GLY A 183 0.27 8.90 16.27
CA GLY A 183 0.19 8.41 14.89
C GLY A 183 0.30 6.90 14.80
N PHE A 184 1.32 6.33 15.45
CA PHE A 184 1.52 4.87 15.46
C PHE A 184 0.41 4.11 16.18
N LEU A 185 -0.08 4.63 17.30
CA LEU A 185 -1.19 3.99 18.03
C LEU A 185 -2.47 3.97 17.19
N ARG A 186 -2.76 5.05 16.44
CA ARG A 186 -3.90 5.06 15.51
C ARG A 186 -3.69 4.08 14.35
N SER A 187 -2.51 4.09 13.72
CA SER A 187 -2.20 3.15 12.65
C SER A 187 -2.31 1.69 13.09
N ALA A 188 -1.78 1.36 14.27
CA ALA A 188 -1.87 0.01 14.83
C ALA A 188 -3.31 -0.35 15.27
N THR A 189 -4.12 0.62 15.68
CA THR A 189 -5.55 0.41 15.95
C THR A 189 -6.28 0.04 14.67
N ASP A 190 -6.07 0.82 13.61
CA ASP A 190 -6.70 0.57 12.31
C ASP A 190 -6.26 -0.79 11.73
N LEU A 191 -4.97 -1.11 11.83
CA LEU A 191 -4.43 -2.41 11.44
C LEU A 191 -5.05 -3.57 12.24
N ARG A 192 -5.24 -3.42 13.55
CA ARG A 192 -5.92 -4.42 14.40
C ARG A 192 -7.37 -4.63 13.96
N GLN A 193 -8.05 -3.56 13.61
CA GLN A 193 -9.46 -3.59 13.27
C GLN A 193 -9.72 -4.16 11.87
N LEU A 194 -8.70 -4.17 11.01
CA LEU A 194 -8.79 -4.73 9.66
C LEU A 194 -9.22 -6.23 9.65
N PRO A 195 -8.60 -7.15 10.40
CA PRO A 195 -9.11 -8.52 10.56
C PRO A 195 -10.20 -8.64 11.63
N LEU A 196 -10.24 -7.74 12.62
CA LEU A 196 -11.14 -7.83 13.78
C LEU A 196 -11.86 -6.49 14.02
N PRO A 197 -12.95 -6.17 13.29
CA PRO A 197 -13.58 -4.84 13.31
C PRO A 197 -14.06 -4.36 14.68
N ARG A 198 -14.34 -5.29 15.61
CA ARG A 198 -14.78 -4.99 16.98
C ARG A 198 -13.64 -4.85 17.99
N ALA A 199 -12.40 -4.94 17.55
CA ALA A 199 -11.25 -4.85 18.43
C ALA A 199 -11.08 -3.43 18.98
N GLY A 200 -10.67 -3.34 20.26
CA GLY A 200 -10.44 -2.06 20.93
C GLY A 200 -9.21 -1.31 20.43
N THR A 201 -9.07 -0.06 20.88
CA THR A 201 -7.96 0.82 20.50
C THR A 201 -6.63 0.42 21.14
N MET A 202 -5.52 0.68 20.45
CA MET A 202 -4.17 0.51 21.00
C MET A 202 -3.90 1.51 22.12
N THR A 203 -3.28 1.04 23.20
CA THR A 203 -3.03 1.85 24.40
C THR A 203 -1.57 2.29 24.51
N LYS A 204 -1.36 3.42 25.20
CA LYS A 204 -0.02 3.96 25.50
C LYS A 204 0.85 2.99 26.32
N THR A 205 0.23 2.09 27.07
CA THR A 205 0.92 1.08 27.88
C THR A 205 1.67 0.08 27.01
N VAL A 206 1.07 -0.36 25.90
CA VAL A 206 1.72 -1.32 24.97
C VAL A 206 2.94 -0.67 24.32
N TRP A 207 2.83 0.61 23.92
CA TRP A 207 3.96 1.38 23.39
C TRP A 207 5.16 1.43 24.35
N GLY A 208 4.91 1.75 25.63
CA GLY A 208 5.96 1.79 26.65
C GLY A 208 6.63 0.43 26.85
N ARG A 209 5.85 -0.65 26.95
CA ARG A 209 6.36 -2.02 27.13
C ARG A 209 7.16 -2.53 25.94
N ALA A 210 6.92 -2.00 24.74
CA ALA A 210 7.68 -2.34 23.55
C ALA A 210 9.03 -1.59 23.43
N GLY A 211 9.37 -0.72 24.39
CA GLY A 211 10.59 0.08 24.36
C GLY A 211 10.46 1.38 23.54
N GLY A 212 9.22 1.84 23.31
CA GLY A 212 8.95 3.03 22.51
C GLY A 212 9.44 2.92 21.08
N TYR A 213 9.78 4.06 20.47
CA TYR A 213 10.18 4.11 19.05
C TYR A 213 11.40 3.24 18.74
N HIS A 214 12.49 3.35 19.51
CA HIS A 214 13.72 2.60 19.25
C HIS A 214 13.52 1.08 19.43
N GLY A 215 12.81 0.68 20.48
CA GLY A 215 12.48 -0.73 20.71
C GLY A 215 11.62 -1.31 19.59
N LEU A 216 10.58 -0.58 19.17
CA LEU A 216 9.71 -0.99 18.07
C LEU A 216 10.43 -1.04 16.73
N ARG A 217 11.30 -0.05 16.43
CA ARG A 217 12.11 -0.05 15.21
C ARG A 217 13.02 -1.28 15.15
N ARG A 218 13.70 -1.63 16.24
CA ARG A 218 14.54 -2.84 16.32
C ARG A 218 13.72 -4.10 16.05
N LEU A 219 12.55 -4.23 16.69
CA LEU A 219 11.68 -5.39 16.49
C LEU A 219 11.13 -5.46 15.06
N ALA A 220 10.80 -4.33 14.45
CA ALA A 220 10.34 -4.27 13.08
C ALA A 220 11.42 -4.67 12.06
N LEU A 221 12.68 -4.32 12.33
CA LEU A 221 13.79 -4.80 11.51
C LEU A 221 13.99 -6.32 11.65
N LEU A 222 13.89 -6.87 12.87
CA LEU A 222 13.94 -8.33 13.07
C LEU A 222 12.78 -9.03 12.33
N GLU A 223 11.55 -8.51 12.47
CA GLU A 223 10.38 -9.00 11.75
C GLU A 223 10.55 -8.93 10.22
N LEU A 224 11.24 -7.91 9.71
CA LEU A 224 11.56 -7.78 8.29
C LEU A 224 12.65 -8.75 7.82
N ALA A 225 13.63 -9.04 8.68
CA ALA A 225 14.74 -9.94 8.34
C ALA A 225 14.25 -11.39 8.17
N ASP A 226 13.21 -11.77 8.90
CA ASP A 226 12.57 -13.08 8.79
C ASP A 226 11.65 -13.21 7.55
N ARG A 227 11.41 -12.11 6.81
CA ARG A 227 10.54 -12.11 5.62
C ARG A 227 11.32 -12.36 4.32
N PRO A 228 10.68 -12.97 3.32
CA PRO A 228 11.23 -13.01 1.97
C PRO A 228 11.37 -11.60 1.40
N GLU A 229 12.17 -11.47 0.33
CA GLU A 229 12.27 -10.23 -0.42
C GLU A 229 10.87 -9.80 -0.93
N PRO A 230 10.48 -8.52 -0.78
CA PRO A 230 9.19 -8.04 -1.30
C PRO A 230 9.13 -8.14 -2.84
N PRO A 231 7.93 -8.15 -3.46
CA PRO A 231 6.62 -7.89 -2.84
C PRO A 231 6.10 -9.08 -2.02
N TRP A 232 5.56 -8.79 -0.83
CA TRP A 232 5.05 -9.83 0.08
C TRP A 232 3.63 -10.26 -0.28
N THR A 233 3.50 -11.22 -1.18
CA THR A 233 2.21 -11.69 -1.70
C THR A 233 1.92 -13.12 -1.29
N ASP A 234 0.64 -13.43 -1.03
CA ASP A 234 0.15 -14.77 -0.65
C ASP A 234 0.26 -15.83 -1.79
N SER A 235 0.86 -15.48 -2.92
CA SER A 235 0.97 -16.30 -4.14
C SER A 235 2.24 -15.89 -4.89
N PRO A 236 2.83 -16.76 -5.73
CA PRO A 236 3.98 -16.40 -6.54
C PRO A 236 3.62 -15.20 -7.43
N ALA A 237 4.27 -14.07 -7.17
CA ALA A 237 4.05 -12.86 -7.93
C ALA A 237 4.46 -13.05 -9.39
N PRO A 238 3.81 -12.36 -10.35
CA PRO A 238 4.28 -12.37 -11.72
C PRO A 238 5.73 -11.88 -11.75
N ALA A 239 6.60 -12.51 -12.56
CA ALA A 239 8.04 -12.20 -12.63
C ALA A 239 8.35 -10.71 -12.91
N SER A 240 7.37 -9.98 -13.44
CA SER A 240 7.45 -8.56 -13.79
C SER A 240 6.80 -7.62 -12.78
N CYS A 241 6.37 -8.11 -11.61
CA CYS A 241 5.75 -7.27 -10.56
C CYS A 241 6.84 -6.62 -9.69
N PRO A 242 7.07 -5.30 -9.77
CA PRO A 242 8.10 -4.65 -8.99
C PRO A 242 7.66 -4.49 -7.53
N ALA A 243 8.62 -4.69 -6.60
CA ALA A 243 8.48 -4.24 -5.22
C ALA A 243 8.54 -2.71 -5.15
N ARG A 244 7.86 -2.12 -4.16
CA ARG A 244 8.03 -0.70 -3.84
C ARG A 244 9.45 -0.41 -3.36
N THR A 245 9.98 0.76 -3.72
CA THR A 245 11.35 1.18 -3.36
C THR A 245 11.56 1.18 -1.86
N GLY A 246 10.67 1.84 -1.10
CA GLY A 246 10.77 1.89 0.37
C GLY A 246 10.68 0.51 1.04
N ALA A 247 9.83 -0.39 0.56
CA ALA A 247 9.73 -1.76 1.07
C ALA A 247 11.02 -2.56 0.82
N ARG A 248 11.58 -2.45 -0.39
CA ARG A 248 12.86 -3.09 -0.73
C ARG A 248 14.01 -2.53 0.11
N MET A 249 14.07 -1.21 0.32
CA MET A 249 15.07 -0.58 1.18
C MET A 249 14.94 -1.00 2.65
N ALA A 250 13.71 -1.10 3.16
CA ALA A 250 13.45 -1.61 4.50
C ALA A 250 13.91 -3.05 4.68
N TRP A 251 13.62 -3.91 3.71
CA TRP A 251 14.09 -5.28 3.70
C TRP A 251 15.62 -5.36 3.62
N MET A 252 16.26 -4.65 2.68
CA MET A 252 17.73 -4.62 2.57
C MET A 252 18.41 -4.14 3.86
N LEU A 253 17.85 -3.12 4.52
CA LEU A 253 18.37 -2.64 5.79
C LEU A 253 18.24 -3.69 6.89
N ALA A 254 17.13 -4.42 6.92
CA ALA A 254 16.90 -5.51 7.88
C ALA A 254 17.87 -6.68 7.66
N GLN A 255 18.15 -7.05 6.41
CA GLN A 255 19.13 -8.09 6.09
C GLN A 255 20.57 -7.75 6.48
N ALA A 256 20.87 -6.46 6.70
CA ALA A 256 22.19 -5.98 7.08
C ALA A 256 22.36 -5.70 8.59
N ALA A 257 21.28 -5.84 9.39
CA ALA A 257 21.23 -5.48 10.81
C ALA A 257 21.49 -6.68 11.73
#